data_AF-A0A4R4DQT5-F1
#
_entry.id   AF-A0A4R4DQT5-F1
#
_cell.length_a   1.000
_cell.length_b   1.000
_cell.length_c   1.000
_cell.angle_alpha   90.00
_cell.angle_beta   90.00
_cell.angle_gamma   90.00
#
_symmetry.space_group_name_H-M   'P 1'
#
loop_
_entity.id
_entity.type
_entity.pdbx_description
1 polymer ?
#
loop_
_entity_poly.entity_id
_entity_poly.type
_entity_poly.pdbx_seq_one_letter_code
_entity_poly.pdbx_strand_id
1 'polypeptide(L)'
;MISPVRRWARTILAALGASLLLSFLFALLSWQAAGLAPERARTLLRPLVETGSLFEMRSLPLGTVRIQRWYGNDCLVLAMLVLPQGESRAREAFSPWLAASPLAPLAMADPAGGSTAGPCLRLAELLEPGAERAVDRRYDRYLHGHRVAVALLLPLLGPIGLQVTVLGMLAGLLAGLAGCAGLRAGLRLRRGDPRWRRDAGFAGIGLCLLAFYGLPALGFWVSHALSDLVLAAFLWAMWLLPGREGAGPPWLLGAFGCCVALFEFLTGGLPLGAGLVLLAAALAERPQGMSSGALPGALRSLAAFLAGAALPFALKAALALLVFPEALNAENAEAFTHRFHGPVLPELPPPIVAEWSKLIGFDLRQVDGDPWLRLRFLLFRLEGYYWQMGLGSGQAGRLVIRGSLAGLALLAPFALWRNRARAMVALGAALLLLGWYLVFLNHSMLHPVWMARCMVIFPAALWVLAVPLLPGPRRAAAALPGGLPMRA
;
A
#
# COMPACT_ATOMS: atom_id res chain seq x y z
N MET A 1 7.05 37.62 11.22
CA MET A 1 7.21 36.17 11.47
C MET A 1 5.83 35.52 11.58
N ILE A 2 5.55 34.43 10.85
CA ILE A 2 4.27 33.71 10.98
C ILE A 2 4.36 32.82 12.23
N SER A 3 3.42 32.99 13.18
CA SER A 3 3.32 32.13 14.37
C SER A 3 3.25 30.64 13.99
N PRO A 4 3.83 29.71 14.76
CA PRO A 4 3.76 28.27 14.51
C PRO A 4 2.33 27.78 14.23
N VAL A 5 1.34 28.25 15.00
CA VAL A 5 -0.09 27.90 14.86
C VAL A 5 -0.64 28.27 13.48
N ARG A 6 -0.45 29.52 13.03
CA ARG A 6 -0.86 29.95 11.67
C ARG A 6 -0.22 29.11 10.56
N ARG A 7 1.02 28.63 10.78
CA ARG A 7 1.70 27.76 9.80
C ARG A 7 1.04 26.39 9.71
N TRP A 8 0.72 25.79 10.86
CA TRP A 8 -0.03 24.54 10.95
C TRP A 8 -1.41 24.66 10.32
N ALA A 9 -2.17 25.70 10.66
CA ALA A 9 -3.51 25.92 10.10
C ALA A 9 -3.48 26.02 8.56
N ARG A 10 -2.55 26.78 7.99
CA ARG A 10 -2.38 26.87 6.53
C ARG A 10 -2.02 25.52 5.89
N THR A 11 -1.15 24.75 6.52
CA THR A 11 -0.79 23.39 6.06
C THR A 11 -2.02 22.50 6.00
N ILE A 12 -2.80 22.44 7.08
CA ILE A 12 -4.00 21.59 7.16
C ILE A 12 -5.08 22.06 6.18
N LEU A 13 -5.36 23.37 6.12
CA LEU A 13 -6.36 23.91 5.19
C LEU A 13 -6.01 23.64 3.73
N ALA A 14 -4.75 23.80 3.34
CA ALA A 14 -4.31 23.50 1.97
C ALA A 14 -4.42 22.00 1.64
N ALA A 15 -4.11 21.12 2.60
CA ALA A 15 -4.28 19.68 2.43
C ALA A 15 -5.76 19.27 2.30
N LEU A 16 -6.62 19.81 3.18
CA LEU A 16 -8.06 19.58 3.15
C LEU A 16 -8.70 20.12 1.87
N GLY A 17 -8.30 21.30 1.39
CA GLY A 17 -8.81 21.86 0.14
C GLY A 17 -8.52 20.98 -1.07
N ALA A 18 -7.29 20.46 -1.19
CA ALA A 18 -6.94 19.52 -2.26
C ALA A 18 -7.68 18.18 -2.14
N SER A 19 -7.80 17.65 -0.92
CA SER A 19 -8.53 16.41 -0.65
C SER A 19 -10.03 16.54 -0.94
N LEU A 20 -10.63 17.68 -0.62
CA LEU A 20 -12.04 17.97 -0.92
C LEU A 20 -12.29 18.00 -2.42
N LEU A 21 -11.42 18.70 -3.18
CA LEU A 21 -11.53 18.77 -4.64
C LEU A 21 -11.45 17.38 -5.29
N LEU A 22 -10.49 16.56 -4.85
CA LEU A 22 -10.34 15.19 -5.35
C LEU A 22 -11.49 14.28 -4.93
N SER A 23 -11.99 14.43 -3.71
CA SER A 23 -13.17 13.68 -3.24
C SER A 23 -14.42 14.04 -4.05
N PHE A 24 -14.59 15.31 -4.40
CA PHE A 24 -15.68 15.76 -5.28
C PHE A 24 -15.53 15.19 -6.70
N LEU A 25 -14.34 15.29 -7.30
CA LEU A 25 -14.07 14.67 -8.60
C LEU A 25 -14.35 13.16 -8.54
N PHE A 26 -13.92 12.49 -7.47
CA PHE A 26 -14.15 11.06 -7.30
C PHE A 26 -15.64 10.72 -7.16
N ALA A 27 -16.41 11.54 -6.44
CA ALA A 27 -17.86 11.37 -6.35
C ALA A 27 -18.53 11.50 -7.74
N LEU A 28 -18.10 12.46 -8.56
CA LEU A 28 -18.56 12.59 -9.94
C LEU A 28 -18.20 11.37 -10.79
N LEU A 29 -16.97 10.86 -10.68
CA LEU A 29 -16.55 9.64 -11.40
C LEU A 29 -17.32 8.40 -10.91
N SER A 30 -17.62 8.33 -9.62
CA SER A 30 -18.45 7.26 -9.04
C SER A 30 -19.87 7.31 -9.59
N TRP A 31 -20.44 8.50 -9.70
CA TRP A 31 -21.73 8.73 -10.33
C TRP A 31 -21.73 8.34 -11.82
N GLN A 32 -20.65 8.63 -12.55
CA GLN A 32 -20.50 8.20 -13.94
C GLN A 32 -20.39 6.68 -14.06
N ALA A 33 -19.55 6.04 -13.23
CA ALA A 33 -19.39 4.59 -13.20
C ALA A 33 -20.70 3.87 -12.84
N ALA A 34 -21.54 4.45 -11.96
CA ALA A 34 -22.86 3.93 -11.64
C ALA A 34 -23.80 3.86 -12.85
N GLY A 35 -23.62 4.72 -13.85
CA GLY A 35 -24.44 4.70 -15.07
C GLY A 35 -24.03 3.66 -16.10
N LEU A 36 -22.99 2.86 -15.84
CA LEU A 36 -22.53 1.84 -16.77
C LEU A 36 -23.32 0.54 -16.60
N ALA A 37 -23.92 0.06 -17.69
CA ALA A 37 -24.74 -1.14 -17.71
C ALA A 37 -23.94 -2.40 -17.32
N PRO A 38 -24.41 -3.20 -16.34
CA PRO A 38 -23.73 -4.43 -15.91
C PRO A 38 -23.53 -5.45 -17.03
N GLU A 39 -24.42 -5.49 -18.03
CA GLU A 39 -24.31 -6.43 -19.16
C GLU A 39 -23.01 -6.24 -19.95
N ARG A 40 -22.56 -4.99 -20.11
CA ARG A 40 -21.30 -4.71 -20.81
C ARG A 40 -20.12 -5.28 -20.05
N ALA A 41 -20.11 -5.16 -18.72
CA ALA A 41 -19.07 -5.76 -17.89
C ALA A 41 -19.11 -7.30 -17.99
N ARG A 42 -20.30 -7.92 -17.98
CA ARG A 42 -20.44 -9.37 -18.15
C ARG A 42 -19.87 -9.85 -19.48
N THR A 43 -20.21 -9.19 -20.59
CA THR A 43 -19.68 -9.55 -21.91
C THR A 43 -18.15 -9.49 -21.95
N LEU A 44 -17.55 -8.46 -21.32
CA LEU A 44 -16.09 -8.30 -21.29
C LEU A 44 -15.38 -9.29 -20.36
N LEU A 45 -16.07 -9.80 -19.33
CA LEU A 45 -15.48 -10.66 -18.30
C LEU A 45 -15.74 -12.15 -18.52
N ARG A 46 -16.80 -12.52 -19.26
CA ARG A 46 -17.12 -13.92 -19.58
C ARG A 46 -15.94 -14.70 -20.18
N PRO A 47 -15.11 -14.13 -21.09
CA PRO A 47 -13.96 -14.84 -21.62
C PRO A 47 -12.97 -15.30 -20.54
N LEU A 48 -12.89 -14.64 -19.38
CA LEU A 48 -11.99 -15.07 -18.29
C LEU A 48 -12.39 -16.41 -17.67
N VAL A 49 -13.69 -16.74 -17.69
CA VAL A 49 -14.21 -18.03 -17.23
C VAL A 49 -13.99 -19.07 -18.31
N GLU A 50 -14.38 -18.75 -19.55
CA GLU A 50 -14.29 -19.66 -20.70
C GLU A 50 -12.86 -20.13 -20.98
N THR A 51 -11.86 -19.25 -20.83
CA THR A 51 -10.45 -19.60 -21.00
C THR A 51 -9.80 -20.18 -19.76
N GLY A 52 -10.51 -20.23 -18.62
CA GLY A 52 -9.96 -20.58 -17.31
C GLY A 52 -8.94 -19.56 -16.77
N SER A 53 -8.84 -18.36 -17.35
CA SER A 53 -7.88 -17.33 -16.92
C SER A 53 -8.07 -16.87 -15.47
N LEU A 54 -9.28 -16.97 -14.90
CA LEU A 54 -9.52 -16.71 -13.47
C LEU A 54 -8.74 -17.66 -12.54
N PHE A 55 -8.41 -18.86 -13.03
CA PHE A 55 -7.79 -19.93 -12.26
C PHE A 55 -6.32 -20.14 -12.62
N GLU A 56 -5.79 -19.31 -13.52
CA GLU A 56 -4.42 -19.42 -14.01
C GLU A 56 -3.41 -19.17 -12.88
N MET A 57 -2.47 -20.09 -12.71
CA MET A 57 -1.42 -20.03 -11.69
C MET A 57 -0.08 -19.67 -12.31
N ARG A 58 0.55 -18.61 -11.80
CA ARG A 58 1.83 -18.08 -12.26
C ARG A 58 2.95 -18.33 -11.26
N SER A 59 4.09 -18.82 -11.73
CA SER A 59 5.30 -18.93 -10.91
C SER A 59 5.98 -17.58 -10.73
N LEU A 60 6.45 -17.31 -9.51
CA LEU A 60 7.26 -16.13 -9.21
C LEU A 60 8.73 -16.34 -9.65
N PRO A 61 9.52 -15.25 -9.81
CA PRO A 61 10.84 -15.33 -10.44
C PRO A 61 11.83 -16.34 -9.80
N LEU A 62 11.79 -16.53 -8.48
CA LEU A 62 12.63 -17.50 -7.76
C LEU A 62 11.92 -18.84 -7.49
N GLY A 63 10.80 -19.11 -8.19
CA GLY A 63 10.32 -20.45 -8.52
C GLY A 63 9.67 -21.30 -7.43
N THR A 64 9.79 -20.97 -6.14
CA THR A 64 9.21 -21.81 -5.07
C THR A 64 7.73 -21.55 -4.77
N VAL A 65 7.19 -20.43 -5.24
CA VAL A 65 5.80 -20.03 -4.99
C VAL A 65 5.10 -19.76 -6.31
N ARG A 66 3.88 -20.28 -6.44
CA ARG A 66 2.94 -19.97 -7.52
C ARG A 66 1.79 -19.17 -6.96
N ILE A 67 1.34 -18.15 -7.67
CA ILE A 67 0.21 -17.32 -7.30
C ILE A 67 -0.89 -17.36 -8.34
N GLN A 68 -2.12 -17.08 -7.94
CA GLN A 68 -3.21 -16.85 -8.90
C GLN A 68 -2.97 -15.56 -9.68
N ARG A 69 -3.31 -15.61 -10.96
CA ARG A 69 -3.30 -14.45 -11.84
C ARG A 69 -4.25 -13.37 -11.37
N TRP A 70 -5.43 -13.77 -10.89
CA TRP A 70 -6.43 -12.87 -10.32
C TRP A 70 -6.54 -13.13 -8.83
N TYR A 71 -6.50 -12.06 -8.04
CA TYR A 71 -6.64 -12.17 -6.61
C TYR A 71 -8.11 -12.04 -6.18
N GLY A 72 -8.44 -12.51 -4.98
CA GLY A 72 -9.78 -12.41 -4.41
C GLY A 72 -10.34 -10.99 -4.45
N ASN A 73 -9.54 -9.96 -4.17
CA ASN A 73 -10.00 -8.56 -4.25
C ASN A 73 -10.23 -8.09 -5.68
N ASP A 74 -9.48 -8.61 -6.67
CA ASP A 74 -9.73 -8.28 -8.07
C ASP A 74 -11.09 -8.85 -8.48
N CYS A 75 -11.32 -10.12 -8.19
CA CYS A 75 -12.57 -10.81 -8.49
C CYS A 75 -13.76 -10.18 -7.76
N LEU A 76 -13.57 -9.72 -6.52
CA LEU A 76 -14.56 -8.96 -5.78
C LEU A 76 -14.90 -7.64 -6.48
N VAL A 77 -13.89 -6.85 -6.87
CA VAL A 77 -14.10 -5.58 -7.60
C VAL A 77 -14.80 -5.81 -8.94
N LEU A 78 -14.44 -6.86 -9.66
CA LEU A 78 -15.10 -7.27 -10.90
C LEU A 78 -16.54 -7.73 -10.67
N ALA A 79 -16.80 -8.47 -9.59
CA ALA A 79 -18.14 -8.91 -9.22
C ALA A 79 -19.07 -7.71 -8.94
N MET A 80 -18.55 -6.63 -8.35
CA MET A 80 -19.30 -5.38 -8.15
C MET A 80 -19.79 -4.73 -9.45
N LEU A 81 -19.23 -5.08 -10.61
CA LEU A 81 -19.61 -4.51 -11.91
C LEU A 81 -20.69 -5.32 -12.62
N VAL A 82 -20.89 -6.59 -12.25
CA VAL A 82 -21.82 -7.50 -12.95
C VAL A 82 -23.13 -7.72 -12.19
N LEU A 83 -23.18 -7.32 -10.92
CA LEU A 83 -24.40 -7.37 -10.12
C LEU A 83 -25.45 -6.36 -10.61
N PRO A 84 -26.76 -6.67 -10.45
CA PRO A 84 -27.84 -5.81 -10.89
C PRO A 84 -27.84 -4.44 -10.19
N GLN A 85 -28.27 -3.43 -10.94
CA GLN A 85 -28.43 -2.03 -10.55
C GLN A 85 -29.93 -1.73 -10.56
N GLY A 86 -30.55 -1.47 -9.40
CA GLY A 86 -32.01 -1.38 -9.32
C GLY A 86 -32.60 -0.45 -8.26
N GLU A 87 -31.78 0.26 -7.48
CA GLU A 87 -32.30 1.06 -6.36
C GLU A 87 -32.23 2.58 -6.63
N SER A 88 -31.20 3.07 -7.33
CA SER A 88 -31.02 4.44 -7.84
C SER A 88 -29.54 4.67 -8.17
N ARG A 89 -29.24 5.61 -9.07
CA ARG A 89 -27.86 5.95 -9.43
C ARG A 89 -27.00 6.41 -8.24
N ALA A 90 -27.61 7.07 -7.25
CA ALA A 90 -26.94 7.46 -6.01
C ALA A 90 -26.51 6.25 -5.17
N ARG A 91 -27.39 5.25 -5.04
CA ARG A 91 -27.10 3.99 -4.35
C ARG A 91 -26.09 3.14 -5.12
N GLU A 92 -26.20 3.12 -6.44
CA GLU A 92 -25.31 2.39 -7.34
C GLU A 92 -23.89 2.95 -7.40
N ALA A 93 -23.68 4.20 -7.01
CA ALA A 93 -22.34 4.77 -6.83
C ALA A 93 -21.55 4.03 -5.72
N PHE A 94 -22.25 3.46 -4.74
CA PHE A 94 -21.65 2.60 -3.71
C PHE A 94 -21.58 1.16 -4.18
N SER A 95 -20.56 0.42 -3.72
CA SER A 95 -20.44 -1.01 -4.02
C SER A 95 -21.75 -1.76 -3.67
N PRO A 96 -22.19 -2.69 -4.53
CA PRO A 96 -23.34 -3.52 -4.23
C PRO A 96 -23.03 -4.46 -3.06
N TRP A 97 -24.09 -4.99 -2.44
CA TRP A 97 -23.94 -6.14 -1.55
C TRP A 97 -23.43 -7.32 -2.36
N LEU A 98 -22.37 -7.98 -1.88
CA LEU A 98 -21.87 -9.22 -2.45
C LEU A 98 -22.13 -10.35 -1.47
N ALA A 99 -22.90 -11.36 -1.89
CA ALA A 99 -23.00 -12.60 -1.15
C ALA A 99 -21.61 -13.24 -1.10
N ALA A 100 -21.11 -13.48 0.12
CA ALA A 100 -19.98 -14.37 0.29
C ALA A 100 -20.37 -15.74 -0.29
N SER A 101 -19.51 -16.33 -1.13
CA SER A 101 -19.75 -17.69 -1.64
C SER A 101 -20.02 -18.63 -0.48
N PRO A 102 -20.96 -19.60 -0.56
CA PRO A 102 -21.08 -20.65 0.46
C PRO A 102 -19.78 -21.46 0.66
N LEU A 103 -18.83 -21.34 -0.28
CA LEU A 103 -17.44 -21.83 -0.19
C LEU A 103 -16.52 -20.88 0.62
N ALA A 104 -17.10 -19.95 1.40
CA ALA A 104 -16.42 -18.89 2.15
C ALA A 104 -15.47 -19.27 3.28
N PRO A 105 -15.26 -20.54 3.74
CA PRO A 105 -14.09 -20.79 4.57
C PRO A 105 -12.76 -20.49 3.83
N LEU A 106 -12.80 -20.28 2.50
CA LEU A 106 -11.64 -20.04 1.65
C LEU A 106 -11.21 -18.58 1.47
N ALA A 107 -11.75 -17.62 2.25
CA ALA A 107 -11.17 -16.26 2.31
C ALA A 107 -9.70 -16.25 2.78
N MET A 108 -9.23 -17.39 3.31
CA MET A 108 -7.84 -17.66 3.68
C MET A 108 -7.13 -18.69 2.79
N ALA A 109 -7.66 -19.01 1.60
CA ALA A 109 -6.91 -19.77 0.62
C ALA A 109 -5.59 -19.04 0.35
N ASP A 110 -4.48 -19.66 0.76
CA ASP A 110 -3.15 -19.14 0.49
C ASP A 110 -3.04 -18.90 -1.03
N PRO A 111 -2.84 -17.66 -1.50
CA PRO A 111 -2.58 -17.44 -2.92
C PRO A 111 -1.40 -18.28 -3.40
N ALA A 112 -0.50 -18.66 -2.48
CA ALA A 112 0.56 -19.64 -2.62
C ALA A 112 0.15 -21.08 -2.21
N GLY A 113 -0.99 -21.60 -2.68
CA GLY A 113 -1.45 -22.94 -2.30
C GLY A 113 -2.27 -23.71 -3.33
N GLY A 114 -2.53 -23.11 -4.51
CA GLY A 114 -3.23 -23.78 -5.60
C GLY A 114 -4.76 -23.92 -5.45
N SER A 115 -5.36 -23.48 -4.34
CA SER A 115 -6.82 -23.45 -4.19
C SER A 115 -7.40 -22.11 -4.67
N THR A 116 -8.35 -22.16 -5.61
CA THR A 116 -9.01 -20.96 -6.16
C THR A 116 -9.59 -20.06 -5.07
N ALA A 117 -9.30 -18.75 -5.12
CA ALA A 117 -9.88 -17.79 -4.19
C ALA A 117 -11.41 -17.78 -4.29
N GLY A 118 -12.11 -17.90 -3.16
CA GLY A 118 -13.58 -17.92 -3.09
C GLY A 118 -14.29 -16.79 -3.87
N PRO A 119 -13.80 -15.54 -3.86
CA PRO A 119 -14.37 -14.46 -4.67
C PRO A 119 -14.28 -14.68 -6.19
N CYS A 120 -13.26 -15.38 -6.68
CA CYS A 120 -13.11 -15.69 -8.10
C CYS A 120 -14.06 -16.80 -8.55
N LEU A 121 -14.32 -17.80 -7.68
CA LEU A 121 -15.39 -18.78 -7.92
C LEU A 121 -16.75 -18.10 -7.98
N ARG A 122 -17.04 -17.17 -7.05
CA ARG A 122 -18.31 -16.42 -7.07
C ARG A 122 -18.45 -15.55 -8.31
N LEU A 123 -17.38 -14.91 -8.76
CA LEU A 123 -17.41 -14.16 -10.02
C LEU A 123 -17.74 -15.06 -11.21
N ALA A 124 -17.14 -16.26 -11.28
CA ALA A 124 -17.45 -17.22 -12.33
C ALA A 124 -18.93 -17.60 -12.33
N GLU A 125 -19.49 -17.94 -11.16
CA GLU A 125 -20.93 -18.22 -11.01
C GLU A 125 -21.80 -17.05 -11.49
N LEU A 126 -21.47 -15.80 -11.16
CA LEU A 126 -22.25 -14.63 -11.56
C LEU A 126 -22.21 -14.34 -13.06
N LEU A 127 -21.19 -14.85 -13.77
CA LEU A 127 -21.03 -14.71 -15.21
C LEU A 127 -21.79 -15.78 -16.01
N GLU A 128 -22.23 -16.86 -15.34
CA GLU A 128 -23.04 -17.91 -15.96
C GLU A 128 -24.43 -17.40 -16.40
N PRO A 129 -24.95 -17.88 -17.54
CA PRO A 129 -26.32 -17.60 -17.96
C PRO A 129 -27.33 -18.07 -16.91
N GLY A 130 -28.33 -17.24 -16.59
CA GLY A 130 -29.40 -17.62 -15.66
C GLY A 130 -29.00 -17.69 -14.17
N ALA A 131 -27.76 -17.38 -13.81
CA ALA A 131 -27.30 -17.40 -12.42
C ALA A 131 -28.20 -16.59 -11.49
N GLU A 132 -28.47 -17.12 -10.29
CA GLU A 132 -29.19 -16.41 -9.25
C GLU A 132 -28.30 -15.30 -8.67
N ARG A 133 -28.80 -14.06 -8.77
CA ARG A 133 -28.07 -12.83 -8.43
C ARG A 133 -28.60 -12.18 -7.16
N ALA A 134 -29.47 -12.87 -6.43
CA ALA A 134 -29.95 -12.48 -5.11
C ALA A 134 -28.80 -12.52 -4.10
N VAL A 135 -28.88 -11.67 -3.08
CA VAL A 135 -27.79 -11.42 -2.15
C VAL A 135 -28.21 -11.75 -0.73
N ASP A 136 -27.80 -12.91 -0.22
CA ASP A 136 -28.18 -13.37 1.13
C ASP A 136 -27.18 -12.98 2.23
N ARG A 137 -25.99 -12.45 1.90
CA ARG A 137 -24.98 -12.02 2.91
C ARG A 137 -24.21 -10.75 2.54
N ARG A 138 -23.76 -10.06 3.59
CA ARG A 138 -23.37 -8.64 3.61
C ARG A 138 -21.87 -8.44 3.41
N TYR A 139 -21.46 -8.04 2.21
CA TYR A 139 -20.23 -7.25 2.04
C TYR A 139 -20.59 -5.76 2.10
N ASP A 140 -20.00 -5.03 3.05
CA ASP A 140 -20.33 -3.63 3.33
C ASP A 140 -20.30 -2.71 2.09
N ARG A 141 -21.28 -1.78 2.03
CA ARG A 141 -21.41 -0.80 0.95
C ARG A 141 -20.39 0.34 1.15
N TYR A 142 -19.51 0.56 0.17
CA TYR A 142 -18.53 1.65 0.19
C TYR A 142 -18.34 2.31 -1.19
N LEU A 143 -18.01 3.60 -1.19
CA LEU A 143 -17.46 4.27 -2.37
C LEU A 143 -16.01 3.82 -2.58
N HIS A 144 -15.76 3.13 -3.69
CA HIS A 144 -14.57 2.33 -3.87
C HIS A 144 -13.74 2.78 -5.08
N GLY A 145 -12.53 3.29 -4.82
CA GLY A 145 -11.59 3.76 -5.85
C GLY A 145 -11.39 2.78 -6.99
N HIS A 146 -11.07 1.54 -6.62
CA HIS A 146 -10.86 0.45 -7.57
C HIS A 146 -12.08 0.17 -8.45
N ARG A 147 -13.29 0.08 -7.88
CA ARG A 147 -14.50 -0.17 -8.69
C ARG A 147 -14.68 0.90 -9.75
N VAL A 148 -14.53 2.18 -9.38
CA VAL A 148 -14.67 3.30 -10.31
C VAL A 148 -13.61 3.24 -11.41
N ALA A 149 -12.35 3.06 -11.04
CA ALA A 149 -11.25 2.97 -12.00
C ALA A 149 -11.44 1.78 -12.96
N VAL A 150 -11.78 0.60 -12.44
CA VAL A 150 -12.01 -0.61 -13.24
C VAL A 150 -13.24 -0.43 -14.13
N ALA A 151 -14.35 0.10 -13.62
CA ALA A 151 -15.56 0.32 -14.42
C ALA A 151 -15.30 1.23 -15.63
N LEU A 152 -14.48 2.27 -15.47
CA LEU A 152 -14.17 3.23 -16.52
C LEU A 152 -13.10 2.71 -17.50
N LEU A 153 -12.13 1.92 -17.04
CA LEU A 153 -11.01 1.44 -17.86
C LEU A 153 -11.26 0.08 -18.52
N LEU A 154 -12.05 -0.79 -17.91
CA LEU A 154 -12.36 -2.13 -18.42
C LEU A 154 -12.93 -2.10 -19.85
N PRO A 155 -13.83 -1.17 -20.24
CA PRO A 155 -14.33 -1.09 -21.61
C PRO A 155 -13.29 -0.69 -22.65
N LEU A 156 -12.20 -0.05 -22.23
CA LEU A 156 -11.15 0.45 -23.12
C LEU A 156 -10.03 -0.57 -23.31
N LEU A 157 -9.68 -1.28 -22.25
CA LEU A 157 -8.50 -2.15 -22.22
C LEU A 157 -8.85 -3.65 -22.20
N GLY A 158 -10.10 -4.00 -21.86
CA GLY A 158 -10.46 -5.36 -21.45
C GLY A 158 -9.78 -5.76 -20.14
N PRO A 159 -10.12 -6.93 -19.57
CA PRO A 159 -9.60 -7.33 -18.26
C PRO A 159 -8.08 -7.60 -18.27
N ILE A 160 -7.61 -8.30 -19.30
CA ILE A 160 -6.18 -8.64 -19.44
C ILE A 160 -5.35 -7.40 -19.79
N GLY A 161 -5.84 -6.55 -20.70
CA GLY A 161 -5.16 -5.30 -21.04
C GLY A 161 -5.07 -4.38 -19.83
N LEU A 162 -6.15 -4.25 -19.04
CA LEU A 162 -6.13 -3.47 -17.79
C LEU A 162 -5.03 -3.96 -16.83
N GLN A 163 -4.95 -5.27 -16.58
CA GLN A 163 -3.93 -5.87 -15.73
C GLN A 163 -2.51 -5.55 -16.24
N VAL A 164 -2.24 -5.80 -17.52
CA VAL A 164 -0.92 -5.58 -18.12
C VAL A 164 -0.55 -4.09 -18.12
N THR A 165 -1.49 -3.21 -18.45
CA THR A 165 -1.27 -1.76 -18.49
C THR A 165 -0.94 -1.21 -17.10
N VAL A 166 -1.72 -1.56 -16.07
CA VAL A 166 -1.50 -1.05 -14.71
C VAL A 166 -0.17 -1.58 -14.16
N LEU A 167 0.13 -2.87 -14.35
CA LEU A 167 1.43 -3.44 -13.99
C LEU A 167 2.59 -2.74 -14.70
N GLY A 168 2.48 -2.58 -16.03
CA GLY A 168 3.51 -1.96 -16.85
C GLY A 168 3.76 -0.50 -16.47
N MET A 169 2.70 0.26 -16.19
CA MET A 169 2.80 1.62 -15.66
C MET A 169 3.48 1.65 -14.30
N LEU A 170 3.10 0.76 -13.37
CA LEU A 170 3.70 0.71 -12.03
C LEU A 170 5.18 0.36 -12.09
N ALA A 171 5.53 -0.72 -12.80
CA ALA A 171 6.92 -1.14 -13.00
C ALA A 171 7.74 -0.05 -13.70
N GLY A 172 7.18 0.56 -14.75
CA GLY A 172 7.81 1.64 -15.51
C GLY A 172 8.05 2.90 -14.67
N LEU A 173 7.09 3.30 -13.84
CA LEU A 173 7.27 4.43 -12.92
C LEU A 173 8.35 4.14 -11.88
N LEU A 174 8.37 2.96 -11.26
CA LEU A 174 9.37 2.62 -10.24
C LEU A 174 10.77 2.48 -10.86
N ALA A 175 10.90 1.78 -11.99
CA ALA A 175 12.16 1.63 -12.71
C ALA A 175 12.65 2.98 -13.25
N GLY A 176 11.76 3.81 -13.79
CA GLY A 176 12.06 5.17 -14.23
C GLY A 176 12.54 6.05 -13.08
N LEU A 177 11.90 5.97 -11.91
CA LEU A 177 12.34 6.72 -10.72
C LEU A 177 13.75 6.28 -10.32
N ALA A 178 13.98 4.97 -10.20
CA ALA A 178 15.28 4.41 -9.86
C ALA A 178 16.38 4.84 -10.86
N GLY A 179 16.11 4.70 -12.16
CA GLY A 179 17.04 5.02 -13.23
C GLY A 179 17.31 6.52 -13.36
N CYS A 180 16.27 7.35 -13.46
CA CYS A 180 16.42 8.80 -13.64
C CYS A 180 17.01 9.47 -12.39
N ALA A 181 16.55 9.10 -11.19
CA ALA A 181 17.12 9.64 -9.95
C ALA A 181 18.56 9.14 -9.74
N GLY A 182 18.85 7.87 -10.04
CA GLY A 182 20.20 7.31 -9.98
C GLY A 182 21.17 7.99 -10.94
N LEU A 183 20.76 8.20 -12.19
CA LEU A 183 21.54 8.93 -13.19
C LEU A 183 21.80 10.37 -12.74
N ARG A 184 20.78 11.08 -12.26
CA ARG A 184 20.93 12.45 -11.75
C ARG A 184 21.86 12.50 -10.54
N ALA A 185 21.79 11.50 -9.65
CA ALA A 185 22.69 11.37 -8.52
C ALA A 185 24.14 11.21 -9.00
N GLY A 186 24.41 10.32 -9.96
CA GLY A 186 25.75 10.11 -10.51
C GLY A 186 26.32 11.36 -11.18
N LEU A 187 25.51 12.07 -11.99
CA LEU A 187 25.91 13.32 -12.63
C LEU A 187 26.24 14.41 -11.61
N ARG A 188 25.41 14.57 -10.57
CA ARG A 188 25.64 15.56 -9.51
C ARG A 188 26.83 15.19 -8.63
N LEU A 189 27.04 13.90 -8.36
CA LEU A 189 28.22 13.41 -7.64
C LEU A 189 29.51 13.79 -8.37
N ARG A 190 29.57 13.58 -9.69
CA ARG A 190 30.71 13.98 -10.53
C ARG A 190 30.97 15.49 -10.50
N ARG A 191 29.91 16.30 -10.38
CA ARG A 191 30.00 17.77 -10.25
C ARG A 191 30.26 18.27 -8.83
N GLY A 192 30.36 17.37 -7.85
CA GLY A 192 30.50 17.75 -6.44
C GLY A 192 29.26 18.38 -5.81
N ASP A 193 28.09 18.30 -6.44
CA ASP A 193 26.83 18.89 -5.92
C ASP A 193 26.24 17.99 -4.82
N PRO A 194 26.17 18.46 -3.55
CA PRO A 194 25.69 17.65 -2.42
C PRO A 194 24.25 17.14 -2.56
N ARG A 195 23.44 17.69 -3.47
CA ARG A 195 22.09 17.20 -3.78
C ARG A 195 22.06 15.78 -4.35
N TRP A 196 23.20 15.24 -4.81
CA TRP A 196 23.30 13.85 -5.28
C TRP A 196 22.76 12.84 -4.24
N ARG A 197 22.92 13.13 -2.94
CA ARG A 197 22.43 12.26 -1.85
C ARG A 197 20.91 12.16 -1.80
N ARG A 198 20.21 13.25 -2.11
CA ARG A 198 18.75 13.23 -2.19
C ARG A 198 18.31 12.34 -3.35
N ASP A 199 18.93 12.52 -4.50
CA ASP A 199 18.62 11.75 -5.71
C ASP A 199 18.93 10.25 -5.52
N ALA A 200 20.07 9.92 -4.91
CA ALA A 200 20.41 8.54 -4.53
C ALA A 200 19.40 7.97 -3.53
N GLY A 201 18.89 8.79 -2.60
CA GLY A 201 17.82 8.39 -1.67
C GLY A 201 16.55 7.96 -2.39
N PHE A 202 16.03 8.80 -3.30
CA PHE A 202 14.85 8.46 -4.11
C PHE A 202 15.09 7.27 -5.03
N ALA A 203 16.29 7.18 -5.62
CA ALA A 203 16.66 6.04 -6.45
C ALA A 203 16.58 4.72 -5.67
N GLY A 204 17.14 4.68 -4.46
CA GLY A 204 17.08 3.47 -3.63
C GLY A 204 15.70 3.16 -3.08
N ILE A 205 14.86 4.15 -2.77
CA ILE A 205 13.44 3.88 -2.45
C ILE A 205 12.75 3.22 -3.65
N GLY A 206 12.95 3.76 -4.86
CA GLY A 206 12.42 3.17 -6.09
C GLY A 206 12.93 1.73 -6.31
N LEU A 207 14.22 1.47 -6.09
CA LEU A 207 14.80 0.12 -6.18
C LEU A 207 14.24 -0.83 -5.12
N CYS A 208 14.10 -0.39 -3.86
CA CYS A 208 13.50 -1.19 -2.80
C CYS A 208 12.05 -1.56 -3.15
N LEU A 209 11.28 -0.62 -3.70
CA LEU A 209 9.92 -0.90 -4.14
C LEU A 209 9.88 -1.83 -5.36
N LEU A 210 10.81 -1.69 -6.30
CA LEU A 210 10.89 -2.55 -7.48
C LEU A 210 11.25 -4.00 -7.10
N ALA A 211 12.19 -4.17 -6.16
CA ALA A 211 12.77 -5.47 -5.82
C ALA A 211 12.08 -6.20 -4.66
N PHE A 212 11.66 -5.46 -3.62
CA PHE A 212 11.28 -6.04 -2.33
C PHE A 212 9.84 -5.73 -1.90
N TYR A 213 9.06 -5.05 -2.73
CA TYR A 213 7.67 -4.73 -2.39
C TYR A 213 6.68 -5.87 -2.65
N GLY A 214 7.11 -6.90 -3.38
CA GLY A 214 6.20 -7.91 -3.93
C GLY A 214 5.62 -7.56 -5.28
N LEU A 215 6.23 -6.65 -6.05
CA LEU A 215 5.76 -6.28 -7.39
C LEU A 215 5.48 -7.48 -8.32
N PRO A 216 6.31 -8.55 -8.38
CA PRO A 216 6.01 -9.71 -9.23
C PRO A 216 4.74 -10.48 -8.84
N ALA A 217 4.22 -10.25 -7.63
CA ALA A 217 2.97 -10.82 -7.17
C ALA A 217 1.84 -9.78 -7.16
N LEU A 218 2.01 -8.74 -6.36
CA LEU A 218 0.99 -7.71 -6.11
C LEU A 218 0.77 -6.80 -7.31
N GLY A 219 1.78 -6.57 -8.14
CA GLY A 219 1.66 -5.74 -9.35
C GLY A 219 0.74 -6.36 -10.41
N PHE A 220 0.52 -7.68 -10.37
CA PHE A 220 -0.46 -8.33 -11.23
C PHE A 220 -1.89 -8.14 -10.75
N TRP A 221 -2.09 -7.90 -9.46
CA TRP A 221 -3.42 -7.75 -8.90
C TRP A 221 -3.87 -6.31 -9.09
N VAL A 222 -4.87 -6.08 -9.95
CA VAL A 222 -5.34 -4.74 -10.33
C VAL A 222 -5.73 -3.91 -9.09
N SER A 223 -6.35 -4.57 -8.11
CA SER A 223 -6.70 -3.99 -6.80
C SER A 223 -5.50 -3.49 -6.00
N HIS A 224 -4.31 -4.06 -6.17
CA HIS A 224 -3.11 -3.57 -5.48
C HIS A 224 -2.37 -2.57 -6.37
N ALA A 225 -2.17 -2.92 -7.64
CA ALA A 225 -1.39 -2.12 -8.55
C ALA A 225 -1.97 -0.70 -8.76
N LEU A 226 -3.30 -0.52 -8.74
CA LEU A 226 -3.93 0.81 -8.76
C LEU A 226 -3.60 1.65 -7.52
N SER A 227 -3.67 1.06 -6.33
CA SER A 227 -3.21 1.71 -5.08
C SER A 227 -1.73 2.08 -5.18
N ASP A 228 -0.93 1.19 -5.75
CA ASP A 228 0.53 1.33 -5.76
C ASP A 228 1.01 2.36 -6.79
N LEU A 229 0.23 2.58 -7.86
CA LEU A 229 0.43 3.70 -8.79
C LEU A 229 0.36 5.05 -8.08
N VAL A 230 -0.54 5.20 -7.09
CA VAL A 230 -0.63 6.43 -6.28
C VAL A 230 0.67 6.65 -5.50
N LEU A 231 1.24 5.60 -4.93
CA LEU A 231 2.51 5.64 -4.19
C LEU A 231 3.68 5.99 -5.12
N ALA A 232 3.76 5.36 -6.29
CA ALA A 232 4.80 5.62 -7.28
C ALA A 232 4.74 7.06 -7.82
N ALA A 233 3.54 7.53 -8.18
CA ALA A 233 3.31 8.91 -8.63
C ALA A 233 3.68 9.94 -7.56
N PHE A 234 3.37 9.66 -6.29
CA PHE A 234 3.78 10.51 -5.17
C PHE A 234 5.31 10.62 -5.08
N LEU A 235 6.04 9.51 -5.17
CA LEU A 235 7.50 9.53 -5.10
C LEU A 235 8.12 10.33 -6.24
N TRP A 236 7.58 10.22 -7.46
CA TRP A 236 7.95 11.08 -8.59
C TRP A 236 7.70 12.55 -8.27
N ALA A 237 6.52 12.89 -7.78
CA ALA A 237 6.17 14.27 -7.46
C ALA A 237 7.09 14.83 -6.36
N MET A 238 7.40 14.05 -5.31
CA MET A 238 8.35 14.44 -4.27
C MET A 238 9.78 14.57 -4.77
N TRP A 239 10.20 13.74 -5.73
CA TRP A 239 11.53 13.81 -6.34
C TRP A 239 11.69 15.04 -7.25
N LEU A 240 10.64 15.41 -7.99
CA LEU A 240 10.62 16.56 -8.90
C LEU A 240 10.35 17.89 -8.18
N LEU A 241 9.53 17.89 -7.13
CA LEU A 241 9.13 19.06 -6.35
C LEU A 241 9.68 18.98 -4.92
N PRO A 242 10.98 19.24 -4.70
CA PRO A 242 11.60 19.14 -3.38
C PRO A 242 10.92 20.07 -2.37
N GLY A 243 10.49 19.52 -1.23
CA GLY A 243 10.12 20.33 -0.08
C GLY A 243 11.33 21.02 0.55
N ARG A 244 11.18 22.29 0.93
CA ARG A 244 12.20 23.09 1.65
C ARG A 244 12.20 22.84 3.15
N GLU A 245 11.00 22.67 3.72
CA GLU A 245 10.82 22.47 5.17
C GLU A 245 10.27 21.07 5.52
N GLY A 246 9.86 20.25 4.56
CA GLY A 246 9.18 18.96 4.76
C GLY A 246 9.26 18.09 3.51
N ALA A 247 8.42 17.06 3.38
CA ALA A 247 8.42 16.18 2.21
C ALA A 247 8.10 16.95 0.91
N GLY A 248 7.08 17.81 0.96
CA GLY A 248 6.59 18.57 -0.19
C GLY A 248 5.56 19.61 0.22
N PRO A 249 4.89 20.26 -0.75
CA PRO A 249 3.84 21.23 -0.45
C PRO A 249 2.60 20.56 0.17
N PRO A 250 1.90 21.22 1.13
CA PRO A 250 0.78 20.60 1.85
C PRO A 250 -0.38 20.12 0.98
N TRP A 251 -0.72 20.85 -0.09
CA TRP A 251 -1.81 20.46 -1.00
C TRP A 251 -1.51 19.12 -1.70
N LEU A 252 -0.25 18.88 -2.07
CA LEU A 252 0.17 17.63 -2.73
C LEU A 252 0.15 16.46 -1.75
N LEU A 253 0.53 16.70 -0.49
CA LEU A 253 0.44 15.70 0.58
C LEU A 253 -1.01 15.37 0.93
N GLY A 254 -1.89 16.38 0.96
CA GLY A 254 -3.33 16.18 1.14
C GLY A 254 -3.97 15.42 -0.02
N ALA A 255 -3.57 15.74 -1.26
CA ALA A 255 -3.98 15.01 -2.45
C ALA A 255 -3.51 13.55 -2.43
N PHE A 256 -2.25 13.32 -2.04
CA PHE A 256 -1.72 11.97 -1.87
C PHE A 256 -2.50 11.18 -0.81
N GLY A 257 -2.76 11.77 0.37
CA GLY A 257 -3.58 11.15 1.41
C GLY A 257 -4.99 10.83 0.93
N CYS A 258 -5.60 11.74 0.18
CA CYS A 258 -6.92 11.53 -0.43
C CYS A 258 -6.91 10.34 -1.38
N CYS A 259 -5.98 10.30 -2.33
CA CYS A 259 -5.88 9.20 -3.30
C CYS A 259 -5.62 7.86 -2.59
N VAL A 260 -4.72 7.82 -1.61
CA VAL A 260 -4.47 6.61 -0.81
C VAL A 260 -5.76 6.13 -0.14
N ALA A 261 -6.53 7.02 0.50
CA ALA A 261 -7.80 6.64 1.14
C ALA A 261 -8.92 6.26 0.16
N LEU A 262 -8.93 6.84 -1.05
CA LEU A 262 -9.89 6.47 -2.10
C LEU A 262 -9.63 5.05 -2.63
N PHE A 263 -8.35 4.71 -2.80
CA PHE A 263 -7.86 3.39 -3.20
C PHE A 263 -7.45 2.52 -1.99
N GLU A 264 -7.89 2.84 -0.77
CA GLU A 264 -7.60 1.98 0.38
C GLU A 264 -8.63 0.85 0.42
N PHE A 265 -8.12 -0.36 0.48
CA PHE A 265 -8.90 -1.59 0.65
C PHE A 265 -8.45 -2.36 1.89
N LEU A 266 -8.02 -1.61 2.92
CA LEU A 266 -7.26 -2.09 4.08
C LEU A 266 -6.07 -2.98 3.66
N THR A 267 -5.45 -2.64 2.54
CA THR A 267 -4.30 -3.34 1.98
C THR A 267 -2.98 -2.77 2.51
N GLY A 268 -3.02 -1.81 3.44
CA GLY A 268 -1.83 -1.19 4.02
C GLY A 268 -1.29 0.00 3.21
N GLY A 269 -2.10 0.59 2.31
CA GLY A 269 -1.72 1.79 1.58
C GLY A 269 -1.47 2.98 2.51
N LEU A 270 -2.29 3.15 3.56
CA LEU A 270 -2.15 4.19 4.58
C LEU A 270 -0.83 4.13 5.36
N PRO A 271 -0.45 3.03 6.04
CA PRO A 271 0.81 2.96 6.77
C PRO A 271 2.02 3.08 5.84
N LEU A 272 1.94 2.49 4.65
CA LEU A 272 3.00 2.61 3.65
C LEU A 272 3.16 4.05 3.14
N GLY A 273 2.05 4.72 2.79
CA GLY A 273 2.03 6.12 2.37
C GLY A 273 2.58 7.06 3.45
N ALA A 274 2.18 6.87 4.71
CA ALA A 274 2.71 7.61 5.85
C ALA A 274 4.23 7.39 6.01
N GLY A 275 4.68 6.14 5.90
CA GLY A 275 6.11 5.79 5.91
C GLY A 275 6.89 6.49 4.78
N LEU A 276 6.37 6.45 3.55
CA LEU A 276 6.97 7.11 2.39
C LEU A 276 7.01 8.64 2.54
N VAL A 277 6.00 9.27 3.14
CA VAL A 277 6.02 10.71 3.47
C VAL A 277 7.16 11.03 4.43
N LEU A 278 7.35 10.21 5.47
CA LEU A 278 8.46 10.39 6.42
C LEU A 278 9.82 10.17 5.74
N LEU A 279 9.97 9.14 4.91
CA LEU A 279 11.21 8.90 4.16
C LEU A 279 11.50 10.04 3.17
N ALA A 280 10.50 10.56 2.46
CA ALA A 280 10.65 11.74 1.61
C ALA A 280 11.03 12.99 2.42
N ALA A 281 10.43 13.19 3.59
CA ALA A 281 10.79 14.28 4.51
C ALA A 281 12.22 14.15 5.08
N ALA A 282 12.72 12.92 5.26
CA ALA A 282 14.11 12.66 5.62
C ALA A 282 15.09 13.01 4.49
N LEU A 283 14.63 12.96 3.23
CA LEU A 283 15.39 13.31 2.02
C LEU A 283 15.22 14.77 1.55
N ALA A 284 14.39 15.58 2.23
CA ALA A 284 14.12 16.97 1.88
C ALA A 284 15.40 17.82 1.78
N GLU A 285 15.45 18.76 0.83
CA GLU A 285 16.58 19.68 0.69
C GLU A 285 16.54 20.72 1.81
N ARG A 286 17.55 20.71 2.68
CA ARG A 286 17.69 21.69 3.77
C ARG A 286 18.97 22.51 3.60
N PRO A 287 18.91 23.84 3.79
CA PRO A 287 20.12 24.65 3.90
C PRO A 287 21.02 24.13 5.05
N GLN A 288 22.32 24.12 4.81
CA GLN A 288 23.30 23.67 5.81
C GLN A 288 23.16 24.54 7.08
N GLY A 289 23.14 23.90 8.26
CA GLY A 289 23.01 24.57 9.56
C GLY A 289 21.61 24.61 10.18
N MET A 290 20.52 24.36 9.43
CA MET A 290 19.14 24.35 9.96
C MET A 290 18.63 22.94 10.29
N SER A 291 19.29 22.24 11.21
CA SER A 291 18.85 20.91 11.67
C SER A 291 17.55 20.94 12.50
N SER A 292 17.24 22.07 13.13
CA SER A 292 16.10 22.23 14.06
C SER A 292 14.72 22.17 13.39
N GLY A 293 14.60 22.50 12.10
CA GLY A 293 13.31 22.52 11.38
C GLY A 293 12.86 21.16 10.84
N ALA A 294 13.70 20.12 10.97
CA ALA A 294 13.53 18.85 10.30
C ALA A 294 12.34 18.00 10.80
N LEU A 295 12.30 17.77 12.11
CA LEU A 295 11.24 16.98 12.74
C LEU A 295 9.88 17.71 12.68
N PRO A 296 9.76 19.01 13.01
CA PRO A 296 8.50 19.74 12.82
C PRO A 296 8.02 19.76 11.37
N GLY A 297 8.95 19.76 10.41
CA GLY A 297 8.69 19.62 8.99
C GLY A 297 8.07 18.29 8.58
N ALA A 298 8.67 17.20 9.06
CA ALA A 298 8.17 15.85 8.84
C ALA A 298 6.79 15.64 9.48
N LEU A 299 6.59 16.12 10.73
CA LEU A 299 5.31 16.05 11.42
C LEU A 299 4.21 16.84 10.70
N ARG A 300 4.51 18.05 10.21
CA ARG A 300 3.58 18.81 9.36
C ARG A 300 3.24 18.08 8.07
N SER A 301 4.23 17.41 7.47
CA SER A 301 4.01 16.66 6.23
C SER A 301 3.11 15.45 6.47
N LEU A 302 3.35 14.72 7.56
CA LEU A 302 2.54 13.59 7.99
C LEU A 302 1.12 14.04 8.34
N ALA A 303 0.96 15.14 9.07
CA ALA A 303 -0.36 15.67 9.42
C ALA A 303 -1.15 16.13 8.19
N ALA A 304 -0.50 16.76 7.20
CA ALA A 304 -1.13 17.11 5.93
C ALA A 304 -1.63 15.87 5.18
N PHE A 305 -0.82 14.81 5.11
CA PHE A 305 -1.22 13.53 4.54
C PHE A 305 -2.40 12.91 5.30
N LEU A 306 -2.33 12.83 6.63
CA LEU A 306 -3.38 12.23 7.46
C LEU A 306 -4.69 13.02 7.38
N ALA A 307 -4.65 14.36 7.40
CA ALA A 307 -5.82 15.20 7.20
C ALA A 307 -6.45 14.96 5.81
N GLY A 308 -5.61 14.87 4.77
CA GLY A 308 -6.05 14.53 3.43
C GLY A 308 -6.68 13.15 3.31
N ALA A 309 -6.20 12.16 4.07
CA ALA A 309 -6.74 10.80 4.12
C ALA A 309 -8.01 10.67 4.96
N ALA A 310 -8.12 11.40 6.07
CA ALA A 310 -9.28 11.35 6.96
C ALA A 310 -10.54 11.92 6.30
N LEU A 311 -10.40 12.99 5.52
CA LEU A 311 -11.53 13.66 4.86
C LEU A 311 -12.36 12.73 3.95
N PRO A 312 -11.79 11.96 3.00
CA PRO A 312 -12.59 11.06 2.16
C PRO A 312 -13.26 9.96 2.99
N PHE A 313 -12.65 9.43 4.07
CA PHE A 313 -13.37 8.50 4.95
C PHE A 313 -14.59 9.15 5.59
N ALA A 314 -14.45 10.36 6.11
CA ALA A 314 -15.56 11.10 6.70
C ALA A 314 -16.65 11.41 5.67
N LEU A 315 -16.29 11.83 4.47
CA LEU A 315 -17.24 12.08 3.37
C LEU A 315 -17.94 10.80 2.92
N LYS A 316 -17.21 9.69 2.77
CA LYS A 316 -17.78 8.39 2.42
C LYS A 316 -18.78 7.93 3.47
N ALA A 317 -18.44 8.06 4.75
CA ALA A 317 -19.33 7.75 5.85
C ALA A 317 -20.58 8.63 5.78
N ALA A 318 -20.44 9.96 5.75
CA ALA A 318 -21.57 10.88 5.68
C ALA A 318 -22.49 10.61 4.48
N LEU A 319 -21.92 10.37 3.29
CA LEU A 319 -22.70 10.04 2.09
C LEU A 319 -23.39 8.67 2.24
N ALA A 320 -22.74 7.67 2.85
CA ALA A 320 -23.36 6.38 3.12
C ALA A 320 -24.58 6.54 4.05
N LEU A 321 -24.48 7.37 5.08
CA LEU A 321 -25.59 7.64 6.00
C LEU A 321 -26.80 8.28 5.31
N LEU A 322 -26.55 9.19 4.38
CA LEU A 322 -27.60 9.87 3.64
C LEU A 322 -28.32 8.93 2.67
N VAL A 323 -27.59 7.96 2.11
CA VAL A 323 -28.10 7.07 1.04
C VAL A 323 -28.65 5.76 1.60
N PHE A 324 -28.10 5.30 2.73
CA PHE A 324 -28.43 4.07 3.46
C PHE A 324 -28.58 4.41 4.96
N PRO A 325 -29.77 4.87 5.40
CA PRO A 325 -30.02 5.17 6.80
C PRO A 325 -29.71 3.98 7.76
N GLU A 326 -29.83 2.76 7.26
CA GLU A 326 -29.53 1.50 7.95
C GLU A 326 -28.02 1.26 8.19
N ALA A 327 -27.13 2.07 7.61
CA ALA A 327 -25.69 1.87 7.70
C ALA A 327 -25.11 2.07 9.12
N LEU A 328 -25.83 2.69 10.06
CA LEU A 328 -25.42 2.92 11.47
C LEU A 328 -25.96 1.88 12.45
N ASN A 329 -26.25 0.65 12.01
CA ASN A 329 -26.60 -0.38 12.97
C ASN A 329 -25.38 -0.78 13.84
N ALA A 330 -25.66 -1.31 15.03
CA ALA A 330 -24.63 -1.76 15.96
C ALA A 330 -23.72 -2.85 15.36
N GLU A 331 -24.28 -3.69 14.48
CA GLU A 331 -23.55 -4.76 13.78
C GLU A 331 -22.40 -4.22 12.93
N ASN A 332 -22.61 -3.12 12.18
CA ASN A 332 -21.55 -2.50 11.36
C ASN A 332 -20.46 -1.85 12.23
N ALA A 333 -20.85 -1.27 13.37
CA ALA A 333 -19.89 -0.70 14.32
C ALA A 333 -19.04 -1.79 14.97
N GLU A 334 -19.65 -2.91 15.35
CA GLU A 334 -18.98 -4.09 15.91
C GLU A 334 -18.02 -4.71 14.89
N ALA A 335 -18.44 -4.83 13.62
CA ALA A 335 -17.59 -5.30 12.53
C ALA A 335 -16.35 -4.41 12.32
N PHE A 336 -16.48 -3.09 12.49
CA PHE A 336 -15.34 -2.18 12.43
C PHE A 336 -14.41 -2.37 13.63
N THR A 337 -14.94 -2.44 14.86
CA THR A 337 -14.11 -2.65 16.07
C THR A 337 -13.41 -4.01 16.06
N HIS A 338 -14.05 -5.04 15.49
CA HIS A 338 -13.49 -6.37 15.31
C HIS A 338 -12.15 -6.33 14.56
N ARG A 339 -11.99 -5.42 13.58
CA ARG A 339 -10.75 -5.29 12.78
C ARG A 339 -9.54 -4.81 13.60
N PHE A 340 -9.74 -4.10 14.71
CA PHE A 340 -8.66 -3.63 15.58
C PHE A 340 -8.21 -4.73 16.55
N HIS A 341 -9.15 -5.25 17.36
CA HIS A 341 -8.83 -6.11 18.51
C HIS A 341 -9.76 -7.32 18.69
N GLY A 342 -10.63 -7.62 17.71
CA GLY A 342 -11.55 -8.75 17.77
C GLY A 342 -10.86 -10.12 17.88
N PRO A 343 -11.62 -11.18 18.24
CA PRO A 343 -11.11 -12.54 18.22
C PRO A 343 -10.71 -12.98 16.81
N VAL A 344 -9.63 -13.75 16.71
CA VAL A 344 -9.11 -14.30 15.46
C VAL A 344 -9.70 -15.68 15.20
N LEU A 345 -9.83 -16.49 16.26
CA LEU A 345 -10.14 -17.91 16.14
C LEU A 345 -11.44 -18.22 15.39
N PRO A 346 -12.55 -17.46 15.56
CA PRO A 346 -13.78 -17.69 14.82
C PRO A 346 -13.66 -17.52 13.30
N GLU A 347 -12.65 -16.78 12.84
CA GLU A 347 -12.39 -16.51 11.41
C GLU A 347 -11.53 -17.61 10.76
N LEU A 348 -11.02 -18.56 11.55
CA LEU A 348 -10.14 -19.62 11.08
C LEU A 348 -10.89 -20.97 10.98
N PRO A 349 -10.84 -21.68 9.85
CA PRO A 349 -11.41 -23.02 9.76
C PRO A 349 -10.73 -23.99 10.76
N PRO A 350 -11.47 -24.88 11.44
CA PRO A 350 -10.89 -25.81 12.43
C PRO A 350 -9.70 -26.65 11.93
N PRO A 351 -9.68 -27.15 10.67
CA PRO A 351 -8.50 -27.84 10.14
C PRO A 351 -7.25 -26.97 10.08
N ILE A 352 -7.40 -25.69 9.71
CA ILE A 352 -6.30 -24.71 9.65
C ILE A 352 -5.77 -24.40 11.05
N VAL A 353 -6.67 -24.25 12.04
CA VAL A 353 -6.29 -24.05 13.44
C VAL A 353 -5.42 -25.22 13.93
N ALA A 354 -5.82 -26.46 13.64
CA ALA A 354 -5.09 -27.66 14.05
C ALA A 354 -3.72 -27.77 13.34
N GLU A 355 -3.65 -27.49 12.05
CA GLU A 355 -2.42 -27.51 11.26
C GLU A 355 -1.43 -26.45 11.76
N TRP A 356 -1.86 -25.20 11.87
CA TRP A 356 -0.99 -24.11 12.27
C TRP A 356 -0.55 -24.21 13.74
N SER A 357 -1.38 -24.74 14.63
CA SER A 357 -0.97 -25.01 16.01
C SER A 357 0.25 -25.94 16.08
N LYS A 358 0.28 -26.97 15.21
CA LYS A 358 1.43 -27.87 15.08
C LYS A 358 2.67 -27.16 14.52
N LEU A 359 2.50 -26.32 13.50
CA LEU A 359 3.60 -25.62 12.85
C LEU A 359 4.25 -24.56 13.74
N ILE A 360 3.45 -23.84 14.53
CA ILE A 360 3.94 -22.73 15.36
C ILE A 360 4.42 -23.24 16.73
N GLY A 361 3.96 -24.43 17.15
CA GLY A 361 4.34 -25.04 18.43
C GLY A 361 3.59 -24.48 19.63
N PHE A 362 2.36 -23.98 19.45
CA PHE A 362 1.43 -23.66 20.54
C PHE A 362 -0.03 -23.81 20.07
N ASP A 363 -0.96 -24.01 21.00
CA ASP A 363 -2.39 -24.13 20.69
C ASP A 363 -2.99 -22.78 20.31
N LEU A 364 -3.38 -22.63 19.04
CA LEU A 364 -4.00 -21.40 18.54
C LEU A 364 -5.33 -21.06 19.22
N ARG A 365 -5.99 -22.01 19.89
CA ARG A 365 -7.20 -21.73 20.67
C ARG A 365 -6.96 -20.77 21.84
N GLN A 366 -5.70 -20.63 22.26
CA GLN A 366 -5.30 -19.73 23.34
C GLN A 366 -4.94 -18.32 22.81
N VAL A 367 -4.88 -18.13 21.48
CA VAL A 367 -4.37 -16.88 20.89
C VAL A 367 -5.22 -15.66 21.27
N ASP A 368 -6.53 -15.81 21.41
CA ASP A 368 -7.41 -14.68 21.72
C ASP A 368 -7.32 -14.23 23.18
N GLY A 369 -6.85 -15.11 24.08
CA GLY A 369 -6.70 -14.83 25.52
C GLY A 369 -5.31 -14.35 25.95
N ASP A 370 -4.29 -14.45 25.09
CA ASP A 370 -2.91 -14.12 25.44
C ASP A 370 -2.27 -13.13 24.42
N PRO A 371 -1.95 -11.89 24.83
CA PRO A 371 -1.37 -10.88 23.93
C PRO A 371 0.00 -11.29 23.36
N TRP A 372 0.80 -12.09 24.07
CA TRP A 372 2.08 -12.57 23.58
C TRP A 372 1.92 -13.64 22.51
N LEU A 373 0.93 -14.53 22.67
CA LEU A 373 0.58 -15.49 21.63
C LEU A 373 0.05 -14.79 20.38
N ARG A 374 -0.75 -13.71 20.51
CA ARG A 374 -1.15 -12.87 19.36
C ARG A 374 0.05 -12.29 18.62
N LEU A 375 1.03 -11.74 19.34
CA LEU A 375 2.23 -11.19 18.72
C LEU A 375 3.06 -12.28 18.01
N ARG A 376 3.23 -13.45 18.64
CA ARG A 376 3.90 -14.60 18.02
C ARG A 376 3.15 -15.08 16.77
N PHE A 377 1.83 -15.13 16.83
CA PHE A 377 0.99 -15.50 15.69
C PHE A 377 1.09 -14.49 14.55
N LEU A 378 1.06 -13.19 14.85
CA LEU A 378 1.29 -12.13 13.86
C LEU A 378 2.64 -12.31 13.16
N LEU A 379 3.72 -12.52 13.92
CA LEU A 379 5.05 -12.71 13.33
C LEU A 379 5.08 -13.96 12.44
N PHE A 380 4.52 -15.08 12.89
CA PHE A 380 4.39 -16.28 12.07
C PHE A 380 3.63 -16.00 10.77
N ARG A 381 2.48 -15.33 10.85
CA ARG A 381 1.64 -14.98 9.69
C ARG A 381 2.40 -14.05 8.73
N LEU A 382 3.11 -13.03 9.22
CA LEU A 382 3.91 -12.16 8.37
C LEU A 382 5.08 -12.90 7.70
N GLU A 383 5.81 -13.74 8.46
CA GLU A 383 6.93 -14.52 7.94
C GLU A 383 6.49 -15.48 6.82
N GLY A 384 5.28 -16.04 6.91
CA GLY A 384 4.68 -16.85 5.85
C GLY A 384 4.56 -16.14 4.50
N TYR A 385 4.52 -14.80 4.49
CA TYR A 385 4.40 -13.98 3.27
C TYR A 385 5.69 -13.26 2.89
N TYR A 386 6.81 -13.53 3.55
CA TYR A 386 8.10 -12.93 3.18
C TYR A 386 8.56 -13.28 1.77
N TRP A 387 8.05 -14.36 1.19
CA TRP A 387 8.30 -14.70 -0.21
C TRP A 387 7.94 -13.56 -1.16
N GLN A 388 6.98 -12.69 -0.82
CA GLN A 388 6.64 -11.51 -1.63
C GLN A 388 7.85 -10.61 -1.81
N MET A 389 8.60 -10.36 -0.73
CA MET A 389 9.78 -9.50 -0.73
C MET A 389 11.02 -10.22 -1.24
N GLY A 390 10.99 -11.55 -1.29
CA GLY A 390 12.06 -12.41 -1.79
C GLY A 390 11.82 -12.93 -3.20
N LEU A 391 11.01 -12.25 -4.03
CA LEU A 391 10.75 -12.64 -5.43
C LEU A 391 10.25 -14.10 -5.58
N GLY A 392 9.50 -14.59 -4.58
CA GLY A 392 9.00 -15.96 -4.49
C GLY A 392 9.76 -16.86 -3.52
N SER A 393 10.93 -16.45 -3.02
CA SER A 393 11.72 -17.19 -2.02
C SER A 393 11.52 -16.64 -0.61
N GLY A 394 10.96 -17.46 0.29
CA GLY A 394 10.80 -17.10 1.70
C GLY A 394 12.13 -16.84 2.43
N GLN A 395 13.21 -17.53 2.04
CA GLN A 395 14.54 -17.31 2.62
C GLN A 395 15.13 -15.97 2.21
N ALA A 396 15.02 -15.62 0.92
CA ALA A 396 15.46 -14.31 0.44
C ALA A 396 14.68 -13.19 1.13
N GLY A 397 13.36 -13.35 1.27
CA GLY A 397 12.52 -12.40 2.00
C GLY A 397 12.91 -12.23 3.47
N ARG A 398 13.16 -13.35 4.18
CA ARG A 398 13.70 -13.33 5.56
C ARG A 398 15.02 -12.57 5.64
N LEU A 399 15.94 -12.81 4.70
CA LEU A 399 17.23 -12.12 4.66
C LEU A 399 17.05 -10.60 4.46
N VAL A 400 16.18 -10.19 3.54
CA VAL A 400 15.88 -8.77 3.30
C VAL A 400 15.33 -8.11 4.55
N ILE A 401 14.31 -8.68 5.19
CA ILE A 401 13.69 -8.07 6.37
C ILE A 401 14.59 -8.10 7.59
N ARG A 402 15.12 -9.27 7.98
CA ARG A 402 15.99 -9.39 9.15
C ARG A 402 17.30 -8.62 8.96
N GLY A 403 17.89 -8.69 7.76
CA GLY A 403 19.07 -7.93 7.40
C GLY A 403 18.84 -6.42 7.43
N SER A 404 17.66 -5.95 6.98
CA SER A 404 17.31 -4.53 7.06
C SER A 404 17.13 -4.07 8.51
N LEU A 405 16.47 -4.86 9.35
CA LEU A 405 16.31 -4.55 10.78
C LEU A 405 17.65 -4.52 11.52
N ALA A 406 18.51 -5.52 11.28
CA ALA A 406 19.87 -5.54 11.84
C ALA A 406 20.69 -4.34 11.36
N GLY A 407 20.64 -4.03 10.06
CA GLY A 407 21.30 -2.86 9.49
C GLY A 407 20.80 -1.54 10.09
N LEU A 408 19.49 -1.41 10.32
CA LEU A 408 18.90 -0.24 10.99
C LEU A 408 19.44 -0.12 12.42
N ALA A 409 19.48 -1.20 13.19
CA ALA A 409 20.00 -1.21 14.55
C ALA A 409 21.50 -0.83 14.59
N LEU A 410 22.30 -1.34 13.65
CA LEU A 410 23.73 -1.06 13.56
C LEU A 410 24.03 0.37 13.10
N LEU A 411 23.29 0.91 12.12
CA LEU A 411 23.53 2.24 11.58
C LEU A 411 22.86 3.36 12.37
N ALA A 412 21.82 3.08 13.15
CA ALA A 412 21.08 4.08 13.89
C ALA A 412 21.97 4.97 14.80
N PRO A 413 22.88 4.43 15.64
CA PRO A 413 23.73 5.26 16.49
C PRO A 413 24.60 6.24 15.70
N PHE A 414 25.24 5.76 14.63
CA PHE A 414 26.09 6.59 13.76
C PHE A 414 25.28 7.66 13.01
N ALA A 415 24.11 7.29 12.49
CA ALA A 415 23.23 8.21 11.79
C ALA A 415 22.65 9.27 12.74
N LEU A 416 22.28 8.90 13.96
CA LEU A 416 21.80 9.80 15.01
C LEU A 416 22.89 10.79 15.44
N TRP A 417 24.13 10.33 15.57
CA TRP A 417 25.27 11.19 15.90
C TRP A 417 25.55 12.21 14.78
N ARG A 418 25.52 11.76 13.51
CA ARG A 418 25.83 12.62 12.35
C ARG A 418 24.70 13.59 11.97
N ASN A 419 23.45 13.13 12.03
CA ASN A 419 22.27 13.93 11.69
C ASN A 419 21.03 13.39 12.42
N ARG A 420 20.95 13.71 13.72
CA ARG A 420 19.88 13.26 14.62
C ARG A 420 18.48 13.41 14.03
N ALA A 421 18.15 14.59 13.49
CA ALA A 421 16.79 14.85 13.04
C ALA A 421 16.40 14.03 11.79
N ARG A 422 17.31 13.89 10.81
CA ARG A 422 17.06 13.00 9.65
C ARG A 422 16.93 11.55 10.10
N ALA A 423 17.82 11.09 10.98
CA ALA A 423 17.81 9.73 11.47
C ALA A 423 16.53 9.40 12.25
N MET A 424 16.09 10.30 13.14
CA MET A 424 14.82 10.15 13.86
C MET A 424 13.62 10.07 12.91
N VAL A 425 13.58 10.86 11.84
CA VAL A 425 12.46 10.80 10.88
C VAL A 425 12.46 9.48 10.11
N ALA A 426 13.62 8.99 9.66
CA ALA A 426 13.71 7.72 8.94
C ALA A 426 13.39 6.51 9.85
N LEU A 427 13.91 6.50 11.08
CA LEU A 427 13.56 5.50 12.10
C LEU A 427 12.08 5.60 12.50
N GLY A 428 11.54 6.82 12.55
CA GLY A 428 10.12 7.07 12.80
C GLY A 428 9.21 6.43 11.76
N ALA A 429 9.64 6.33 10.49
CA ALA A 429 8.90 5.59 9.46
C ALA A 429 8.80 4.09 9.77
N ALA A 430 9.90 3.48 10.23
CA ALA A 430 9.92 2.07 10.64
C ALA A 430 9.08 1.84 11.91
N LEU A 431 9.19 2.72 12.90
CA LEU A 431 8.40 2.66 14.13
C LEU A 431 6.90 2.85 13.87
N LEU A 432 6.53 3.76 12.96
CA LEU A 432 5.13 3.98 12.56
C LEU A 432 4.52 2.69 12.01
N LEU A 433 5.26 1.95 11.18
CA LEU A 433 4.79 0.68 10.65
C LEU A 433 4.62 -0.38 11.77
N LEU A 434 5.57 -0.47 12.70
CA LEU A 434 5.43 -1.37 13.86
C LEU A 434 4.21 -1.00 14.71
N GLY A 435 3.99 0.29 14.96
CA GLY A 435 2.79 0.78 15.64
C GLY A 435 1.50 0.42 14.90
N TRP A 436 1.49 0.50 13.57
CA TRP A 436 0.35 0.10 12.76
C TRP A 436 -0.02 -1.37 12.98
N TYR A 437 0.97 -2.27 12.95
CA TYR A 437 0.72 -3.70 13.21
C TYR A 437 0.13 -3.96 14.59
N LEU A 438 0.48 -3.16 15.59
CA LEU A 438 -0.06 -3.31 16.95
C LEU A 438 -1.48 -2.74 17.08
N VAL A 439 -1.77 -1.60 16.42
CA VAL A 439 -3.10 -0.99 16.43
C VAL A 439 -4.10 -1.80 15.61
N PHE A 440 -3.67 -2.33 14.45
CA PHE A 440 -4.48 -3.16 13.56
C PHE A 440 -4.08 -4.62 13.67
N LEU A 441 -3.91 -5.10 14.91
CA LEU A 441 -3.37 -6.43 15.20
C LEU A 441 -4.23 -7.53 14.60
N ASN A 442 -5.55 -7.49 14.80
CA ASN A 442 -6.45 -8.52 14.26
C ASN A 442 -6.38 -8.56 12.73
N HIS A 443 -6.56 -7.40 12.10
CA HIS A 443 -6.45 -7.26 10.63
C HIS A 443 -5.10 -7.74 10.08
N SER A 444 -4.00 -7.45 10.77
CA SER A 444 -2.65 -7.85 10.33
C SER A 444 -2.40 -9.35 10.44
N MET A 445 -3.03 -10.02 11.41
CA MET A 445 -2.97 -11.48 11.55
C MET A 445 -3.87 -12.19 10.54
N LEU A 446 -5.06 -11.66 10.27
CA LEU A 446 -6.02 -12.27 9.34
C LEU A 446 -5.61 -12.05 7.88
N HIS A 447 -5.02 -10.89 7.57
CA HIS A 447 -4.67 -10.48 6.22
C HIS A 447 -3.18 -10.15 6.02
N PRO A 448 -2.25 -11.04 6.42
CA PRO A 448 -0.81 -10.81 6.33
C PRO A 448 -0.33 -10.66 4.88
N VAL A 449 -1.03 -11.25 3.91
CA VAL A 449 -0.71 -11.15 2.48
C VAL A 449 -0.69 -9.69 2.01
N TRP A 450 -1.57 -8.83 2.52
CA TRP A 450 -1.57 -7.41 2.17
C TRP A 450 -0.59 -6.62 3.03
N MET A 451 -0.41 -7.06 4.28
CA MET A 451 0.33 -6.29 5.27
C MET A 451 1.83 -6.55 5.22
N ALA A 452 2.29 -7.69 4.70
CA ALA A 452 3.70 -8.02 4.54
C ALA A 452 4.42 -7.02 3.59
N ARG A 453 3.74 -6.57 2.53
CA ARG A 453 4.31 -5.59 1.57
C ARG A 453 4.77 -4.28 2.23
N CYS A 454 4.11 -3.86 3.31
CA CYS A 454 4.45 -2.64 4.03
C CYS A 454 5.86 -2.71 4.64
N MET A 455 6.37 -3.92 4.91
CA MET A 455 7.70 -4.14 5.46
C MET A 455 8.84 -3.69 4.53
N VAL A 456 8.56 -3.35 3.26
CA VAL A 456 9.50 -2.65 2.36
C VAL A 456 10.03 -1.34 2.96
N ILE A 457 9.31 -0.74 3.92
CA ILE A 457 9.76 0.42 4.67
C ILE A 457 11.08 0.14 5.41
N PHE A 458 11.36 -1.08 5.86
CA PHE A 458 12.62 -1.39 6.55
C PHE A 458 13.85 -1.24 5.63
N PRO A 459 13.95 -1.93 4.48
CA PRO A 459 15.07 -1.72 3.55
C PRO A 459 15.11 -0.29 3.01
N ALA A 460 13.96 0.35 2.76
CA ALA A 460 13.92 1.74 2.29
C ALA A 460 14.44 2.73 3.35
N ALA A 461 14.06 2.57 4.62
CA ALA A 461 14.56 3.37 5.73
C ALA A 461 16.06 3.15 5.94
N LEU A 462 16.52 1.89 5.85
CA LEU A 462 17.94 1.56 5.92
C LEU A 462 18.74 2.29 4.84
N TRP A 463 18.27 2.27 3.60
CA TRP A 463 18.89 3.00 2.51
C TRP A 463 18.95 4.51 2.78
N VAL A 464 17.83 5.10 3.22
CA VAL A 464 17.75 6.53 3.55
C VAL A 464 18.72 6.92 4.68
N LEU A 465 18.98 6.03 5.64
CA LEU A 465 20.00 6.22 6.69
C LEU A 465 21.43 6.03 6.18
N ALA A 466 21.66 5.13 5.23
CA ALA A 466 22.99 4.81 4.71
C ALA A 466 23.53 5.89 3.75
N VAL A 467 22.68 6.48 2.91
CA VAL A 467 23.10 7.44 1.87
C VAL A 467 23.95 8.62 2.40
N PRO A 468 23.69 9.24 3.57
CA PRO A 468 24.54 10.27 4.19
C PRO A 468 25.93 9.81 4.65
N LEU A 469 26.12 8.49 4.80
CA LEU A 469 27.38 7.89 5.23
C LEU A 469 28.29 7.59 4.04
N LEU A 470 27.74 7.49 2.83
CA LEU A 470 28.51 7.30 1.61
C LEU A 470 29.55 8.41 1.40
N PRO A 471 30.79 8.07 0.99
CA PRO A 471 31.85 9.05 0.77
C PRO A 471 31.48 10.03 -0.35
N GLY A 472 31.86 11.30 -0.18
CA GLY A 472 31.78 12.30 -1.25
C GLY A 472 33.00 12.24 -2.17
N PRO A 473 32.97 12.93 -3.33
CA PRO A 473 34.03 12.84 -4.34
C PRO A 473 35.39 13.31 -3.81
N ARG A 474 35.42 14.32 -2.93
CA ARG A 474 36.66 14.81 -2.29
C ARG A 474 37.30 13.81 -1.31
N ARG A 475 36.51 12.92 -0.69
CA ARG A 475 37.03 11.87 0.22
C ARG A 475 37.37 10.60 -0.53
N ALA A 476 36.67 10.29 -1.62
CA ALA A 476 36.99 9.14 -2.47
C ALA A 476 38.33 9.32 -3.19
N ALA A 477 38.63 10.54 -3.68
CA ALA A 477 39.91 10.84 -4.31
C ALA A 477 41.11 10.80 -3.32
N ALA A 478 40.88 11.14 -2.05
CA ALA A 478 41.90 11.10 -1.00
C ALA A 478 42.15 9.68 -0.42
N ALA A 479 41.24 8.73 -0.66
CA ALA A 479 41.35 7.36 -0.17
C ALA A 479 42.06 6.41 -1.16
N LEU A 480 42.38 6.87 -2.36
CA LEU A 480 43.17 6.10 -3.33
C LEU A 480 44.67 6.28 -3.01
N PRO A 481 45.44 5.18 -2.79
CA PRO A 481 46.88 5.26 -2.58
C PRO A 481 47.54 5.82 -3.84
N GLY A 482 48.12 7.01 -3.77
CA GLY A 482 48.83 7.65 -4.89
C GLY A 482 48.15 8.89 -5.51
N GLY A 483 47.12 9.46 -4.89
CA GLY A 483 46.50 10.71 -5.35
C GLY A 483 47.47 11.91 -5.31
N LEU A 484 48.21 12.12 -6.39
CA LEU A 484 48.93 13.37 -6.65
C LEU A 484 47.93 14.54 -6.56
N PRO A 485 48.25 15.62 -5.82
CA PRO A 485 47.37 16.77 -5.74
C PRO A 485 47.23 17.39 -7.13
N MET A 486 46.02 17.30 -7.71
CA MET A 486 45.67 18.15 -8.86
C MET A 486 45.78 19.60 -8.41
N ARG A 487 46.85 20.27 -8.85
CA ARG A 487 46.99 21.72 -8.75
C ARG A 487 45.87 22.37 -9.57
N ALA A 488 45.23 23.36 -8.95
CA ALA A 488 44.08 24.10 -9.44
C ALA A 488 44.39 24.91 -10.70
#